data_AF-A0A916B4N3-F1
#
_entry.id   AF-A0A916B4N3-F1
#
_cell.length_a   1.000
_cell.length_b   1.000
_cell.length_c   1.000
_cell.angle_alpha   90.00
_cell.angle_beta   90.00
_cell.angle_gamma   90.00
#
_symmetry.space_group_name_H-M   'P 1'
#
loop_
_entity.id
_entity.type
_entity.pdbx_description
1 polymer ?
#
loop_
_entity_poly.entity_id
_entity_poly.type
_entity_poly.pdbx_seq_one_letter_code
_entity_poly.pdbx_strand_id
1 'polypeptide(L)'
;LSYISFSLSSIVTSVKFHYLLTGWYQSIGPCQILFRSFTVNDGLHYPCELTKSQVTDSLNKGIAKYISLENLKPATSIMVGKISGFPWVKSDWHAKGRSGTYEKMSRAEFNALVSSKSIAQPFVIALNLNGLEFDGGRCEKIQFYANGFPMDALCWFKIKNI
;
A
#
# COMPACT_ATOMS: atom_id res chain seq x y z
N LEU A 1 -0.01 -19.43 -10.78
CA LEU A 1 0.34 -18.24 -9.97
C LEU A 1 1.57 -18.60 -9.15
N SER A 2 2.71 -17.97 -9.42
CA SER A 2 3.92 -18.16 -8.60
C SER A 2 3.87 -17.15 -7.44
N TYR A 3 3.91 -17.65 -6.21
CA TYR A 3 3.86 -16.82 -5.01
C TYR A 3 5.27 -16.63 -4.47
N ILE A 4 5.68 -15.39 -4.25
CA ILE A 4 6.87 -15.10 -3.46
C ILE A 4 6.36 -14.71 -2.07
N SER A 5 6.52 -15.62 -1.12
CA SER A 5 6.10 -15.49 0.28
C SER A 5 7.26 -14.94 1.12
N PHE A 6 6.93 -14.04 2.06
CA PHE A 6 7.86 -13.49 3.03
C PHE A 6 7.25 -13.52 4.43
N SER A 7 7.96 -14.14 5.35
CA SER A 7 7.62 -14.15 6.78
C SER A 7 8.64 -13.30 7.52
N LEU A 8 8.17 -12.33 8.31
CA LEU A 8 8.95 -11.69 9.36
C LEU A 8 8.54 -12.34 10.67
N SER A 9 9.26 -13.38 11.08
CA SER A 9 8.95 -14.14 12.28
C SER A 9 9.55 -13.52 13.53
N SER A 10 8.70 -13.12 14.49
CA SER A 10 9.04 -13.15 15.91
C SER A 10 7.86 -13.73 16.71
N ILE A 11 7.96 -15.04 16.97
CA ILE A 11 7.47 -15.86 18.10
C ILE A 11 6.05 -15.59 18.67
N VAL A 12 5.14 -16.52 18.32
CA VAL A 12 3.99 -17.16 19.04
C VAL A 12 2.62 -16.46 19.17
N THR A 13 1.59 -17.22 18.75
CA THR A 13 0.12 -17.04 18.64
C THR A 13 -0.45 -16.13 17.56
N SER A 14 0.32 -15.21 16.97
CA SER A 14 -0.14 -14.43 15.81
C SER A 14 1.01 -14.18 14.85
N VAL A 15 1.06 -14.93 13.74
CA VAL A 15 2.11 -14.74 12.75
C VAL A 15 1.70 -13.56 11.85
N LYS A 16 2.38 -12.43 11.99
CA LYS A 16 2.24 -11.27 11.11
C LYS A 16 3.02 -11.53 9.82
N PHE A 17 2.30 -11.70 8.74
CA PHE A 17 2.88 -11.85 7.42
C PHE A 17 2.71 -10.58 6.59
N HIS A 18 3.76 -10.24 5.84
CA HIS A 18 3.78 -9.11 4.91
C HIS A 18 4.08 -9.70 3.53
N TYR A 19 3.10 -9.69 2.63
CA TYR A 19 3.26 -10.30 1.31
C TYR A 19 3.48 -9.26 0.25
N LEU A 20 4.28 -9.67 -0.73
CA LEU A 20 4.45 -9.00 -2.00
C LEU A 20 3.98 -9.95 -3.10
N LEU A 21 2.70 -9.89 -3.51
CA LEU A 21 2.19 -10.77 -4.57
C LEU A 21 2.52 -10.18 -5.95
N THR A 22 3.08 -11.01 -6.82
CA THR A 22 3.26 -10.70 -8.23
C THR A 22 2.23 -11.49 -9.03
N GLY A 23 1.31 -10.79 -9.69
CA GLY A 23 0.35 -11.40 -10.59
C GLY A 23 1.01 -11.68 -11.94
N TRP A 24 1.31 -12.94 -12.24
CA TRP A 24 1.68 -13.35 -13.60
C TRP A 24 0.41 -13.44 -14.46
N TYR A 25 0.01 -12.31 -15.05
CA TYR A 25 -0.89 -12.32 -16.20
C TYR A 25 0.00 -12.19 -17.45
N GLN A 26 0.11 -13.26 -18.23
CA GLN A 26 0.89 -13.35 -19.48
C GLN A 26 0.28 -12.53 -20.65
N SER A 27 -0.32 -11.37 -20.39
CA SER A 27 -0.77 -10.45 -21.44
C SER A 27 -0.27 -9.04 -21.14
N ILE A 28 0.61 -8.51 -22.00
CA ILE A 28 0.87 -7.08 -22.33
C ILE A 28 0.30 -6.03 -21.34
N GLY A 29 0.59 -6.18 -20.05
CA GLY A 29 -0.08 -5.45 -18.99
C GLY A 29 0.93 -4.91 -17.99
N PRO A 30 0.58 -3.83 -17.26
CA PRO A 30 1.45 -3.25 -16.25
C PRO A 30 1.84 -4.31 -15.22
N CYS A 31 3.13 -4.37 -14.86
CA CYS A 31 3.60 -5.25 -13.81
C CYS A 31 3.33 -4.62 -12.44
N GLN A 32 2.69 -5.35 -11.56
CA GLN A 32 2.16 -4.83 -10.31
C GLN A 32 2.72 -5.58 -9.11
N ILE A 33 3.10 -4.82 -8.11
CA ILE A 33 3.53 -5.31 -6.80
C ILE A 33 2.34 -5.20 -5.84
N LEU A 34 1.95 -6.29 -5.18
CA LEU A 34 0.89 -6.23 -4.17
C LEU A 34 1.46 -6.15 -2.76
N PHE A 35 1.34 -5.01 -2.10
CA PHE A 35 1.71 -4.85 -0.69
C PHE A 35 0.51 -5.09 0.23
N ARG A 36 0.54 -6.18 1.02
CA ARG A 36 -0.51 -6.50 2.00
C ARG A 36 0.08 -6.94 3.33
N SER A 37 -0.55 -6.53 4.41
CA SER A 37 -0.25 -6.95 5.79
C SER A 37 -1.44 -7.69 6.39
N PHE A 38 -1.18 -8.89 6.90
CA PHE A 38 -2.19 -9.65 7.63
C PHE A 38 -1.60 -10.62 8.63
N THR A 39 -2.38 -10.98 9.63
CA THR A 39 -2.14 -12.13 10.50
C THR A 39 -2.96 -13.31 10.03
N VAL A 40 -2.39 -14.50 10.14
CA VAL A 40 -3.12 -15.74 9.91
C VAL A 40 -3.50 -16.31 11.27
N ASN A 41 -4.80 -16.37 11.58
CA ASN A 41 -5.32 -17.08 12.75
C ASN A 41 -6.31 -18.14 12.25
N ASP A 42 -6.12 -19.41 12.63
CA ASP A 42 -6.97 -20.54 12.21
C ASP A 42 -7.20 -20.65 10.68
N GLY A 43 -6.15 -20.36 9.91
CA GLY A 43 -6.20 -20.37 8.44
C GLY A 43 -6.92 -19.17 7.81
N LEU A 44 -7.40 -18.22 8.62
CA LEU A 44 -8.07 -17.01 8.18
C LEU A 44 -7.10 -15.81 8.18
N HIS A 45 -7.18 -14.98 7.15
CA HIS A 45 -6.38 -13.77 6.99
C HIS A 45 -7.06 -12.55 7.60
N TYR A 46 -6.45 -11.97 8.62
CA TYR A 46 -6.92 -10.76 9.28
C TYR A 46 -6.01 -9.59 8.94
N PRO A 47 -6.51 -8.47 8.40
CA PRO A 47 -5.67 -7.33 8.05
C PRO A 47 -4.99 -6.75 9.30
N CYS A 48 -3.72 -6.37 9.15
CA CYS A 48 -2.93 -5.78 10.23
C CYS A 48 -2.72 -4.29 10.03
N GLU A 49 -2.82 -3.55 11.13
CA GLU A 49 -2.34 -2.17 11.17
C GLU A 49 -0.80 -2.15 11.19
N LEU A 50 -0.21 -1.33 10.31
CA LEU A 50 1.23 -1.13 10.23
C LEU A 50 1.61 0.28 10.61
N THR A 51 2.77 0.47 11.24
CA THR A 51 3.38 1.79 11.45
C THR A 51 4.12 2.28 10.20
N LYS A 52 4.49 3.57 10.18
CA LYS A 52 5.27 4.16 9.08
C LYS A 52 6.59 3.40 8.85
N SER A 53 7.35 3.14 9.91
CA SER A 53 8.62 2.39 9.81
C SER A 53 8.39 0.95 9.33
N GLN A 54 7.36 0.26 9.81
CA GLN A 54 7.06 -1.10 9.35
C GLN A 54 6.75 -1.16 7.86
N VAL A 55 6.01 -0.17 7.33
CA VAL A 55 5.78 -0.05 5.88
C VAL A 55 7.07 0.23 5.14
N THR A 56 7.86 1.22 5.59
CA THR A 56 9.14 1.56 4.95
C THR A 56 10.04 0.32 4.87
N ASP A 57 10.26 -0.36 5.99
CA ASP A 57 11.19 -1.48 6.08
C ASP A 57 10.72 -2.70 5.29
N SER A 58 9.44 -3.06 5.43
CA SER A 58 8.89 -4.24 4.75
C SER A 58 8.82 -4.05 3.25
N LEU A 59 8.42 -2.86 2.80
CA LEU A 59 8.34 -2.55 1.39
C LEU A 59 9.74 -2.45 0.77
N ASN A 60 10.70 -1.79 1.44
CA ASN A 60 12.08 -1.72 0.98
C ASN A 60 12.67 -3.12 0.77
N LYS A 61 12.56 -3.99 1.77
CA LYS A 61 13.04 -5.39 1.67
C LYS A 61 12.36 -6.16 0.54
N GLY A 62 11.05 -5.98 0.39
CA GLY A 62 10.27 -6.63 -0.65
C GLY A 62 10.66 -6.19 -2.06
N ILE A 63 10.85 -4.88 -2.28
CA ILE A 63 11.29 -4.31 -3.55
C ILE A 63 12.72 -4.72 -3.87
N ALA A 64 13.64 -4.62 -2.91
CA ALA A 64 15.04 -5.01 -3.10
C ALA A 64 15.15 -6.46 -3.60
N LYS A 65 14.39 -7.38 -2.98
CA LYS A 65 14.33 -8.76 -3.43
C LYS A 65 13.61 -8.93 -4.77
N TYR A 66 12.56 -8.16 -5.04
CA TYR A 66 11.91 -8.19 -6.35
C TYR A 66 12.90 -7.82 -7.47
N ILE A 67 13.67 -6.75 -7.27
CA ILE A 67 14.68 -6.27 -8.23
C ILE A 67 15.83 -7.26 -8.38
N SER A 68 16.21 -7.99 -7.32
CA SER A 68 17.29 -8.97 -7.40
C SER A 68 16.93 -10.24 -8.17
N LEU A 69 15.66 -10.43 -8.54
CA LEU A 69 15.23 -11.60 -9.30
C LEU A 69 15.40 -11.35 -10.80
N GLU A 70 16.18 -12.21 -11.45
CA GLU A 70 16.39 -12.15 -12.88
C GLU A 70 15.09 -12.43 -13.66
N ASN A 71 14.96 -11.82 -14.84
CA ASN A 71 13.85 -12.02 -15.79
C ASN A 71 12.46 -11.54 -15.33
N LEU A 72 12.37 -10.74 -14.26
CA LEU A 72 11.12 -10.06 -13.91
C LEU A 72 10.95 -8.75 -14.69
N LYS A 73 9.71 -8.44 -15.07
CA LYS A 73 9.40 -7.15 -15.70
C LYS A 73 9.53 -6.01 -14.66
N PRO A 74 9.95 -4.80 -15.05
CA PRO A 74 9.93 -3.66 -14.14
C PRO A 74 8.51 -3.42 -13.60
N ALA A 75 8.39 -3.25 -12.28
CA ALA A 75 7.12 -2.93 -11.65
C ALA A 75 6.72 -1.48 -11.97
N THR A 76 5.45 -1.25 -12.29
CA THR A 76 4.91 0.07 -12.65
C THR A 76 3.91 0.59 -11.63
N SER A 77 3.47 -0.26 -10.69
CA SER A 77 2.65 0.18 -9.57
C SER A 77 2.73 -0.76 -8.36
N ILE A 78 2.39 -0.22 -7.20
CA ILE A 78 2.20 -0.96 -5.94
C ILE A 78 0.73 -0.85 -5.53
N MET A 79 0.05 -1.98 -5.39
CA MET A 79 -1.26 -2.03 -4.73
C MET A 79 -1.06 -2.04 -3.23
N VAL A 80 -1.53 -1.01 -2.53
CA VAL A 80 -1.37 -0.86 -1.07
C VAL A 80 -2.58 -1.35 -0.27
N GLY A 81 -3.51 -2.04 -0.93
CA GLY A 81 -4.71 -2.60 -0.30
C GLY A 81 -5.63 -1.51 0.26
N LYS A 82 -6.27 -1.82 1.40
CA LYS A 82 -7.16 -0.91 2.13
C LYS A 82 -6.32 0.13 2.87
N ILE A 83 -6.36 1.38 2.41
CA ILE A 83 -5.50 2.43 2.95
C ILE A 83 -5.85 2.83 4.39
N SER A 84 -7.07 2.53 4.86
CA SER A 84 -7.43 2.67 6.27
C SER A 84 -6.65 1.72 7.20
N GLY A 85 -6.00 0.69 6.67
CA GLY A 85 -5.10 -0.20 7.43
C GLY A 85 -3.83 0.48 7.94
N PHE A 86 -3.60 1.76 7.59
CA PHE A 86 -2.46 2.54 8.05
C PHE A 86 -2.94 3.57 9.09
N PRO A 87 -2.58 3.43 10.39
CA PRO A 87 -3.08 4.31 11.45
C PRO A 87 -2.80 5.79 11.22
N TRP A 88 -1.65 6.13 10.61
CA TRP A 88 -1.34 7.54 10.33
C TRP A 88 -2.23 8.15 9.26
N VAL A 89 -2.79 7.33 8.35
CA VAL A 89 -3.74 7.78 7.34
C VAL A 89 -5.08 8.10 7.99
N LYS A 90 -5.59 7.19 8.83
CA LYS A 90 -6.79 7.45 9.64
C LYS A 90 -6.64 8.72 10.46
N SER A 91 -5.51 8.90 11.15
CA SER A 91 -5.24 10.09 11.96
C SER A 91 -5.19 11.37 11.12
N ASP A 92 -4.52 11.35 9.96
CA ASP A 92 -4.46 12.49 9.03
C ASP A 92 -5.86 12.86 8.53
N TRP A 93 -6.65 11.87 8.14
CA TRP A 93 -8.03 12.09 7.72
C TRP A 93 -8.87 12.67 8.86
N HIS A 94 -8.84 12.08 10.05
CA HIS A 94 -9.65 12.55 11.19
C HIS A 94 -9.31 13.98 11.58
N ALA A 95 -8.03 14.34 11.60
CA ALA A 95 -7.59 15.69 11.91
C ALA A 95 -8.17 16.71 10.91
N LYS A 96 -8.15 16.38 9.62
CA LYS A 96 -8.64 17.28 8.58
C LYS A 96 -10.16 17.18 8.34
N GLY A 97 -10.81 16.11 8.77
CA GLY A 97 -12.27 16.00 8.81
C GLY A 97 -12.90 16.97 9.79
N ARG A 98 -12.26 17.17 10.94
CA ARG A 98 -12.71 18.14 11.98
C ARG A 98 -12.62 19.59 11.51
N SER A 99 -11.80 19.90 10.49
CA SER A 99 -11.76 21.23 9.87
C SER A 99 -12.82 21.43 8.78
N GLY A 100 -13.79 20.52 8.62
CA GLY A 100 -14.89 20.63 7.66
C GLY A 100 -14.49 20.45 6.19
N THR A 101 -13.26 20.05 5.92
CA THR A 101 -12.64 20.14 4.58
C THR A 101 -13.01 18.96 3.67
N TYR A 102 -13.73 17.94 4.16
CA TYR A 102 -13.87 16.64 3.49
C TYR A 102 -15.30 16.25 3.11
N GLU A 103 -16.32 17.01 3.49
CA GLU A 103 -17.72 16.55 3.40
C GLU A 103 -18.23 16.32 1.96
N LYS A 104 -17.46 16.63 0.90
CA LYS A 104 -17.85 16.41 -0.51
C LYS A 104 -16.67 16.12 -1.44
N MET A 105 -15.72 15.28 -0.99
CA MET A 105 -14.50 15.01 -1.76
C MET A 105 -14.76 14.21 -3.05
N SER A 106 -14.36 14.77 -4.20
CA SER A 106 -14.32 14.08 -5.49
C SER A 106 -13.23 13.00 -5.54
N ARG A 107 -13.33 12.08 -6.50
CA ARG A 107 -12.30 11.05 -6.73
C ARG A 107 -10.92 11.65 -7.00
N ALA A 108 -10.86 12.77 -7.72
CA ALA A 108 -9.60 13.45 -8.03
C ALA A 108 -8.94 14.02 -6.77
N GLU A 109 -9.73 14.69 -5.92
CA GLU A 109 -9.27 15.21 -4.63
C GLU A 109 -8.83 14.08 -3.69
N PHE A 110 -9.55 12.95 -3.70
CA PHE A 110 -9.15 11.78 -2.92
C PHE A 110 -7.82 11.18 -3.39
N ASN A 111 -7.62 11.06 -4.71
CA ASN A 111 -6.34 10.61 -5.26
C ASN A 111 -5.19 11.58 -4.90
N ALA A 112 -5.44 12.89 -4.95
CA ALA A 112 -4.47 13.91 -4.53
C ALA A 112 -4.13 13.80 -3.03
N LEU A 113 -5.14 13.59 -2.19
CA LEU A 113 -4.96 13.34 -0.75
C LEU A 113 -4.06 12.14 -0.50
N VAL A 114 -4.38 11.00 -1.12
CA VAL A 114 -3.61 9.77 -0.97
C VAL A 114 -2.17 9.93 -1.49
N SER A 115 -1.96 10.78 -2.49
CA SER A 115 -0.65 11.14 -3.01
C SER A 115 0.13 12.15 -2.15
N SER A 116 -0.52 12.73 -1.14
CA SER A 116 0.11 13.75 -0.30
C SER A 116 1.26 13.20 0.53
N LYS A 117 2.21 14.07 0.86
CA LYS A 117 3.38 13.71 1.69
C LYS A 117 2.98 13.09 3.03
N SER A 118 1.90 13.54 3.67
CA SER A 118 1.51 13.01 4.99
C SER A 118 1.10 11.54 4.95
N ILE A 119 0.58 11.07 3.80
CA ILE A 119 0.15 9.68 3.58
C ILE A 119 1.24 8.86 2.90
N ALA A 120 1.78 9.35 1.78
CA ALA A 120 2.63 8.57 0.88
C ALA A 120 4.10 8.47 1.35
N GLN A 121 4.56 9.33 2.26
CA GLN A 121 5.98 9.43 2.61
C GLN A 121 6.67 8.10 2.98
N PRO A 122 6.08 7.18 3.77
CA PRO A 122 6.72 5.88 4.07
C PRO A 122 7.00 5.06 2.81
N PHE A 123 6.08 5.11 1.85
CA PHE A 123 6.21 4.40 0.57
C PHE A 123 7.25 5.08 -0.33
N VAL A 124 7.24 6.41 -0.40
CA VAL A 124 8.23 7.20 -1.14
C VAL A 124 9.64 6.90 -0.65
N ILE A 125 9.85 6.84 0.66
CA ILE A 125 11.17 6.52 1.23
C ILE A 125 11.60 5.10 0.81
N ALA A 126 10.73 4.10 0.94
CA ALA A 126 11.04 2.73 0.55
C ALA A 126 11.34 2.60 -0.96
N LEU A 127 10.61 3.32 -1.80
CA LEU A 127 10.82 3.35 -3.25
C LEU A 127 12.18 3.96 -3.61
N ASN A 128 12.49 5.13 -3.05
CA ASN A 128 13.73 5.85 -3.34
C ASN A 128 14.97 5.03 -2.93
N LEU A 129 14.90 4.27 -1.84
CA LEU A 129 15.98 3.35 -1.41
C LEU A 129 16.31 2.27 -2.45
N ASN A 130 15.42 2.04 -3.42
CA ASN A 130 15.56 1.03 -4.47
C ASN A 130 15.64 1.65 -5.88
N GLY A 131 15.91 2.96 -6.00
CA GLY A 131 16.00 3.63 -7.31
C GLY A 131 14.65 3.76 -8.04
N LEU A 132 13.54 3.73 -7.31
CA LEU A 132 12.19 3.92 -7.85
C LEU A 132 11.62 5.25 -7.35
N GLU A 133 10.87 5.94 -8.20
CA GLU A 133 10.18 7.19 -7.87
C GLU A 133 8.67 6.95 -7.75
N PHE A 134 8.06 7.59 -6.77
CA PHE A 134 6.60 7.66 -6.62
C PHE A 134 6.01 8.70 -7.58
N ASP A 135 5.13 8.26 -8.48
CA ASP A 135 4.53 9.11 -9.54
C ASP A 135 3.07 9.52 -9.23
N GLY A 136 2.49 9.00 -8.15
CA GLY A 136 1.15 9.37 -7.68
C GLY A 136 0.30 8.18 -7.23
N GLY A 137 -0.81 8.48 -6.55
CA GLY A 137 -1.78 7.52 -6.06
C GLY A 137 -3.10 7.55 -6.83
N ARG A 138 -3.66 6.38 -7.12
CA ARG A 138 -4.98 6.21 -7.73
C ARG A 138 -5.79 5.20 -6.95
N CYS A 139 -7.01 5.55 -6.57
CA CYS A 139 -7.91 4.67 -5.83
C CYS A 139 -9.15 4.31 -6.66
N GLU A 140 -9.59 3.05 -6.56
CA GLU A 140 -10.66 2.49 -7.40
C GLU A 140 -11.97 2.31 -6.62
N LYS A 141 -11.88 1.77 -5.40
CA LYS A 141 -13.04 1.43 -4.55
C LYS A 141 -13.04 2.30 -3.30
N ILE A 142 -13.32 3.59 -3.48
CA ILE A 142 -13.37 4.57 -2.38
C ILE A 142 -14.71 4.41 -1.65
N GLN A 143 -14.64 4.27 -0.33
CA GLN A 143 -15.78 4.19 0.56
C GLN A 143 -15.84 5.46 1.40
N PHE A 144 -17.05 5.99 1.56
CA PHE A 144 -17.33 7.17 2.35
C PHE A 144 -18.40 6.85 3.39
N TYR A 145 -18.35 7.53 4.53
CA TYR A 145 -19.45 7.57 5.49
C TYR A 145 -20.62 8.39 4.94
N ALA A 146 -21.79 8.28 5.57
CA ALA A 146 -22.99 9.01 5.17
C ALA A 146 -22.82 10.55 5.17
N ASN A 147 -21.90 11.07 5.99
CA ASN A 147 -21.53 12.48 6.04
C ASN A 147 -20.48 12.89 4.97
N GLY A 148 -20.18 12.02 4.00
CA GLY A 148 -19.22 12.28 2.92
C GLY A 148 -17.75 12.13 3.33
N PHE A 149 -17.45 11.81 4.59
CA PHE A 149 -16.07 11.63 5.06
C PHE A 149 -15.44 10.32 4.54
N PRO A 150 -14.16 10.31 4.10
CA PRO A 150 -13.53 9.09 3.61
C PRO A 150 -13.40 8.02 4.71
N MET A 151 -13.87 6.81 4.40
CA MET A 151 -13.82 5.65 5.30
C MET A 151 -12.63 4.76 4.97
N ASP A 152 -12.51 4.36 3.70
CA ASP A 152 -11.48 3.45 3.24
C ASP A 152 -11.35 3.54 1.72
N ALA A 153 -10.23 3.05 1.18
CA ALA A 153 -10.08 2.93 -0.26
C ALA A 153 -9.09 1.84 -0.64
N LEU A 154 -9.36 1.20 -1.77
CA LEU A 154 -8.39 0.36 -2.45
C LEU A 154 -7.54 1.21 -3.40
N CYS A 155 -6.26 1.34 -3.07
CA CYS A 155 -5.36 2.28 -3.75
C CYS A 155 -4.15 1.60 -4.39
N TRP A 156 -3.69 2.25 -5.46
CA TRP A 156 -2.55 1.90 -6.29
C TRP A 156 -1.59 3.07 -6.32
N PHE A 157 -0.31 2.83 -6.07
CA PHE A 157 0.75 3.82 -6.17
C PHE A 157 1.52 3.57 -7.45
N LYS A 158 1.42 4.51 -8.38
CA LYS A 158 2.17 4.49 -9.61
C LYS A 158 3.64 4.78 -9.30
N ILE A 159 4.51 4.01 -9.92
CA ILE A 159 5.96 4.12 -9.73
C ILE A 159 6.64 4.15 -11.10
N LYS A 160 7.82 4.77 -11.15
CA LYS A 160 8.68 4.79 -12.33
C LYS A 160 10.13 4.58 -11.90
N ASN A 161 10.95 4.10 -12.81
CA ASN A 161 12.39 4.02 -12.58
C ASN A 161 12.98 5.44 -12.63
N ILE A 162 13.96 5.69 -11.77
CA ILE A 162 14.79 6.91 -11.80
C ILE A 162 15.85 6.78 -12.89
#